data_AF-A0A024HG47-F1
#
_entry.id   AF-A0A024HG47-F1
#
_cell.length_a   1.000
_cell.length_b   1.000
_cell.length_c   1.000
_cell.angle_alpha   90.00
_cell.angle_beta   90.00
_cell.angle_gamma   90.00
#
_symmetry.space_group_name_H-M   'P 1'
#
loop_
_entity.id
_entity.type
_entity.pdbx_description
1 polymer ?
#
loop_
_entity_poly.entity_id
_entity_poly.type
_entity_poly.pdbx_seq_one_letter_code
_entity_poly.pdbx_strand_id
1 'polypeptide(L)' 'MESLKSPGLYFVGEVLDVTGHLGGFNFQWAWASGYAAAQYV' A
#
# COMPACT_ATOMS: atom_id res chain seq x y z
N MET A 1 -4.03 -5.84 -0.82
CA MET A 1 -4.43 -4.41 -0.90
C MET A 1 -5.43 -4.18 -2.04
N GLU A 2 -6.40 -5.07 -2.19
CA GLU A 2 -7.31 -5.10 -3.34
C GLU A 2 -8.46 -4.09 -3.17
N SER A 3 -8.93 -3.52 -4.28
CA SER A 3 -10.11 -2.66 -4.31
C SER A 3 -11.39 -3.46 -4.10
N LEU A 4 -12.21 -3.01 -3.15
CA LEU A 4 -13.53 -3.60 -2.89
C LEU A 4 -14.53 -3.41 -4.06
N LYS A 5 -14.29 -2.42 -4.93
CA LYS A 5 -15.20 -2.07 -6.03
C LYS A 5 -14.79 -2.66 -7.38
N SER A 6 -13.54 -3.09 -7.51
CA SER A 6 -12.98 -3.59 -8.75
C SER A 6 -12.00 -4.72 -8.44
N PRO A 7 -12.45 -5.98 -8.48
CA PRO A 7 -11.58 -7.13 -8.26
C PRO A 7 -10.39 -7.14 -9.24
N GLY A 8 -9.23 -7.55 -8.75
CA GLY A 8 -7.96 -7.55 -9.50
C GLY A 8 -7.24 -6.20 -9.57
N LEU A 9 -7.84 -5.11 -9.07
CA LEU A 9 -7.20 -3.78 -8.99
C LEU A 9 -6.61 -3.55 -7.59
N TYR A 10 -5.34 -3.17 -7.54
CA TYR A 10 -4.58 -2.97 -6.30
C TYR A 10 -3.98 -1.57 -6.23
N PHE A 11 -3.89 -1.03 -5.02
CA PHE A 11 -3.24 0.25 -4.72
C PHE A 11 -2.25 0.07 -3.58
N VAL A 12 -1.09 0.72 -3.66
CA VAL A 12 0.00 0.60 -2.69
C VAL A 12 0.73 1.93 -2.52
N GLY A 13 1.42 2.10 -1.38
CA GLY A 13 2.20 3.30 -1.09
C GLY A 13 1.35 4.56 -0.90
N GLU A 14 1.93 5.71 -1.23
CA GLU A 14 1.43 7.05 -0.90
C GLU A 14 0.21 7.48 -1.72
N VAL A 15 -0.20 6.72 -2.74
CA VAL A 15 -1.47 6.95 -3.44
C VAL A 15 -2.68 6.66 -2.55
N LEU A 16 -2.49 5.86 -1.50
CA LEU A 16 -3.47 5.63 -0.45
C LEU A 16 -3.39 6.76 0.57
N ASP A 17 -4.52 7.08 1.18
CA ASP A 17 -4.63 8.08 2.25
C ASP A 17 -4.03 7.57 3.58
N VAL A 18 -2.72 7.35 3.57
CA VAL A 18 -1.91 6.89 4.70
C VAL A 18 -0.62 7.70 4.68
N THR A 19 -0.42 8.54 5.69
CA THR A 19 0.77 9.39 5.84
C THR A 19 1.46 9.10 7.16
N GLY A 20 2.73 8.73 7.09
CA GLY A 20 3.61 8.57 8.24
C GLY A 20 4.30 9.86 8.66
N HIS A 21 4.74 9.91 9.91
CA HIS A 21 5.60 10.99 10.40
C HIS A 21 6.95 11.03 9.68
N LEU A 22 7.66 12.17 9.74
CA LEU A 22 9.04 12.25 9.27
C LEU A 22 9.91 11.25 10.06
N GLY A 23 10.78 10.53 9.36
CA GLY A 23 11.63 9.50 9.96
C GLY A 23 11.57 8.13 9.27
N GLY A 24 11.19 8.09 7.98
CA GLY A 24 11.21 6.86 7.19
C GLY A 24 9.93 6.02 7.22
N PHE A 25 8.89 6.47 7.95
CA PHE A 25 7.61 5.74 8.04
C PHE A 25 6.89 5.63 6.69
N ASN A 26 6.99 6.63 5.82
CA ASN A 26 6.41 6.55 4.47
C ASN A 26 7.13 5.51 3.59
N PHE A 27 8.45 5.37 3.74
CA PHE A 27 9.18 4.29 3.06
C PHE A 27 8.74 2.93 3.59
N GLN A 28 8.68 2.76 4.92
CA GLN A 28 8.20 1.52 5.52
C GLN A 28 6.79 1.16 5.04
N TRP A 29 5.89 2.14 4.95
CA TRP A 29 4.55 1.97 4.41
C TRP A 29 4.56 1.52 2.94
N ALA A 30 5.37 2.16 2.09
CA ALA A 30 5.50 1.79 0.69
C ALA A 30 5.95 0.32 0.53
N TRP A 31 6.95 -0.12 1.31
CA TRP A 31 7.44 -1.50 1.28
C TRP A 31 6.41 -2.50 1.81
N ALA A 32 5.81 -2.23 2.97
CA ALA A 32 4.86 -3.14 3.60
C ALA A 32 3.59 -3.30 2.76
N SER A 33 3.02 -2.20 2.24
CA SER A 33 1.83 -2.24 1.39
C SER A 33 2.11 -2.92 0.05
N GLY A 34 3.28 -2.68 -0.56
CA GLY A 34 3.74 -3.38 -1.76
C GLY A 34 3.84 -4.89 -1.55
N TYR A 35 4.49 -5.31 -0.46
CA TYR A 35 4.59 -6.72 -0.09
C TYR A 35 3.20 -7.35 0.14
N ALA A 36 2.33 -6.69 0.89
CA ALA A 36 0.98 -7.17 1.18
C ALA A 36 0.09 -7.26 -0.07
N ALA A 37 0.29 -6.40 -1.07
CA ALA A 37 -0.38 -6.55 -2.37
C ALA A 37 0.14 -7.76 -3.13
N ALA A 38 1.46 -7.94 -3.21
CA ALA A 38 2.09 -9.03 -3.96
C ALA A 38 1.85 -10.43 -3.38
N GLN A 39 1.64 -10.57 -2.05
CA GLN A 39 1.30 -11.86 -1.44
C GLN A 39 -0.08 -12.41 -1.85
N TYR A 40 -0.96 -11.55 -2.37
CA TYR A 40 -2.33 -11.90 -2.76
C TYR A 40 -2.55 -11.94 -4.28
N VAL A 41 -1.49 -11.70 -5.07
CA VAL A 41 -1.47 -11.83 -6.54
C VAL A 41 -0.87 -13.19 -6.91
#